data_AF-A0A6M9PLJ4-F1
#
_entry.id   AF-A0A6M9PLJ4-F1
#
_cell.length_a   1.000
_cell.length_b   1.000
_cell.length_c   1.000
_cell.angle_alpha   90.00
_cell.angle_beta   90.00
_cell.angle_gamma   90.00
#
_symmetry.space_group_name_H-M   'P 1'
#
loop_
_entity.id
_entity.type
_entity.pdbx_description
1 polymer ?
#
loop_
_entity_poly.entity_id
_entity_poly.type
_entity_poly.pdbx_seq_one_letter_code
_entity_poly.pdbx_strand_id
1 'polypeptide(L)' 'MAEVICLCNEVLDIDLREYLDNNPIGSIDELRDQAAICNKCMQCQDLVEGEIYQARMRRQSAPGQSE' A
#
# COMPACT_ATOMS: atom_id res chain seq x y z
N MET A 1 -14.44 7.99 4.32
CA MET A 1 -13.75 9.30 4.23
C MET A 1 -12.31 8.96 3.91
N ALA A 2 -11.70 9.62 2.92
CA ALA A 2 -10.29 9.39 2.62
C ALA A 2 -9.43 10.07 3.70
N GLU A 3 -8.48 9.34 4.27
CA GLU A 3 -7.52 9.79 5.25
C GLU A 3 -6.14 9.95 4.59
N VAL A 4 -5.39 10.96 4.99
CA VAL A 4 -4.03 11.17 4.47
C VAL A 4 -3.08 10.19 5.16
N ILE A 5 -2.52 9.24 4.40
CA ILE A 5 -1.50 8.30 4.91
C ILE A 5 -0.11 8.93 4.88
N CYS A 6 0.23 9.67 3.82
CA CYS A 6 1.54 10.31 3.67
C CYS A 6 1.40 11.76 3.25
N LEU A 7 1.78 12.70 4.12
CA LEU A 7 1.83 14.12 3.76
C LEU A 7 2.98 14.45 2.80
N CYS A 8 4.12 13.77 2.90
CA CYS A 8 5.32 14.11 2.11
C CYS A 8 5.23 13.75 0.62
N ASN A 9 4.43 12.74 0.31
CA ASN A 9 4.11 12.30 -1.05
C ASN A 9 2.63 12.57 -1.40
N GLU A 10 1.89 13.25 -0.52
CA GLU A 10 0.47 13.60 -0.70
C GLU A 10 -0.42 12.38 -1.04
N VAL A 11 -0.19 11.26 -0.34
CA VAL A 11 -0.88 9.99 -0.57
C VAL A 11 -2.06 9.82 0.39
N LEU A 12 -3.23 9.55 -0.17
CA LEU A 12 -4.44 9.17 0.57
C LEU A 12 -4.53 7.64 0.73
N ASP A 13 -5.25 7.19 1.75
CA ASP A 13 -5.50 5.77 1.99
C ASP A 13 -6.18 5.09 0.80
N ILE A 14 -7.17 5.75 0.20
CA ILE A 14 -7.92 5.22 -0.93
C ILE A 14 -7.04 5.04 -2.16
N ASP A 15 -6.17 6.00 -2.45
CA ASP A 15 -5.27 5.96 -3.60
C ASP A 15 -4.22 4.86 -3.42
N LEU A 16 -3.66 4.74 -2.21
CA LEU A 16 -2.71 3.68 -1.89
C LEU A 16 -3.38 2.31 -2.00
N ARG A 17 -4.60 2.16 -1.49
CA ARG A 17 -5.35 0.91 -1.54
C ARG A 17 -5.69 0.51 -2.96
N GLU A 18 -6.19 1.43 -3.78
CA GLU A 18 -6.47 1.18 -5.19
C GLU A 18 -5.19 0.78 -5.94
N TYR A 19 -4.06 1.44 -5.66
CA TYR A 19 -2.78 1.08 -6.23
C TYR A 19 -2.35 -0.33 -5.84
N LEU A 20 -2.45 -0.70 -4.55
CA LEU A 20 -2.05 -2.01 -4.02
C LEU A 20 -2.99 -3.17 -4.45
N ASP A 21 -4.24 -2.86 -4.77
CA ASP A 21 -5.18 -3.85 -5.30
C ASP A 21 -4.89 -4.15 -6.79
N ASN A 22 -4.38 -3.17 -7.55
CA ASN A 22 -3.98 -3.33 -8.96
C ASN A 22 -2.53 -3.79 -9.15
N ASN A 23 -1.65 -3.54 -8.18
CA ASN A 23 -0.22 -3.85 -8.25
C ASN A 23 0.15 -4.77 -7.08
N PRO A 24 0.66 -6.00 -7.32
CA PRO A 24 0.88 -6.97 -6.27
C PRO A 24 2.15 -6.70 -5.45
N ILE A 25 2.28 -5.51 -4.89
CA ILE A 25 3.35 -5.08 -3.98
C ILE A 25 3.32 -5.96 -2.70
N GLY A 26 4.48 -6.47 -2.31
CA GLY A 26 4.67 -7.34 -1.15
C GLY A 26 5.34 -6.67 0.04
N SER A 27 6.06 -5.57 -0.18
CA SER A 27 6.86 -4.84 0.82
C SER A 27 6.91 -3.34 0.54
N ILE A 28 7.29 -2.55 1.57
CA ILE A 28 7.43 -1.09 1.42
C ILE A 28 8.59 -0.71 0.49
N ASP A 29 9.65 -1.52 0.43
CA ASP A 29 10.79 -1.26 -0.47
C ASP A 29 10.38 -1.38 -1.94
N GLU A 30 9.53 -2.36 -2.29
CA GLU A 30 8.95 -2.46 -3.63
C GLU A 30 8.05 -1.27 -3.95
N LEU A 31 7.27 -0.79 -2.98
CA LEU A 31 6.41 0.38 -3.16
C LEU A 31 7.24 1.65 -3.42
N ARG A 32 8.35 1.81 -2.69
CA ARG A 32 9.29 2.93 -2.87
C ARG A 32 9.95 2.90 -4.24
N ASP A 33 10.34 1.73 -4.70
CA ASP A 33 10.99 1.54 -6.01
C ASP A 33 10.04 1.81 -7.18
N GLN A 34 8.81 1.26 -7.13
CA GLN A 34 7.87 1.35 -8.25
C GLN A 34 7.08 2.66 -8.30
N ALA A 35 6.64 3.17 -7.15
CA ALA A 35 5.72 4.30 -7.07
C ALA A 35 6.33 5.55 -6.43
N ALA A 36 7.57 5.48 -5.94
CA ALA A 36 8.22 6.57 -5.21
C ALA A 36 7.40 7.09 -3.99
N ILE A 37 6.57 6.21 -3.40
CA ILE A 37 5.76 6.49 -2.21
C ILE A 37 6.56 6.17 -0.95
N CYS A 38 6.43 6.99 0.10
CA CYS A 38 7.13 6.84 1.38
C CYS A 38 8.66 6.84 1.25
N ASN A 39 9.22 7.68 0.36
CA ASN A 39 10.65 7.76 0.08
C ASN A 39 11.33 9.05 0.57
N LYS A 40 10.59 9.95 1.26
CA LYS A 40 11.12 11.23 1.76
C LYS A 40 11.45 11.24 3.26
N CYS A 41 10.44 11.11 4.12
CA CYS A 41 10.59 11.28 5.58
C CYS A 41 10.50 9.96 6.38
N MET A 42 9.99 8.90 5.74
CA MET A 42 9.71 7.58 6.33
C MET A 42 8.75 7.58 7.53
N GLN A 43 8.10 8.70 7.87
CA GLN A 43 7.21 8.80 9.04
C GLN A 43 5.88 8.05 8.88
N CYS A 44 5.46 7.78 7.65
CA CYS A 44 4.24 7.04 7.33
C CYS A 44 4.50 5.55 7.06
N GLN A 45 5.72 5.06 7.35
CA GLN A 45 6.12 3.70 7.04
C GLN A 45 5.20 2.66 7.68
N ASP A 46 4.94 2.74 8.99
CA ASP A 46 4.06 1.78 9.68
C ASP A 46 2.64 1.74 9.10
N LEU A 47 2.08 2.90 8.73
CA LEU A 47 0.75 3.00 8.12
C LEU A 47 0.73 2.34 6.73
N VAL A 48 1.74 2.64 5.91
CA VAL A 48 1.89 2.07 4.57
C VAL A 48 2.11 0.55 4.62
N GLU A 49 2.94 0.05 5.54
CA GLU A 49 3.15 -1.39 5.75
C GLU A 49 1.86 -2.09 6.20
N GLY A 50 1.04 -1.43 7.02
CA GLY A 50 -0.30 -1.90 7.37
C GLY A 50 -1.21 -2.08 6.16
N GLU A 51 -1.24 -1.11 5.24
CA GLU A 51 -2.05 -1.20 4.02
C GLU A 51 -1.54 -2.27 3.05
N ILE A 52 -0.21 -2.42 2.92
CA ILE A 52 0.41 -3.49 2.14
C ILE A 52 0.00 -4.85 2.70
N TYR A 53 0.07 -5.03 4.01
CA TYR A 53 -0.36 -6.25 4.66
C TYR A 53 -1.84 -6.56 4.41
N GLN A 54 -2.73 -5.57 4.60
CA GLN A 54 -4.15 -5.75 4.32
C GLN A 54 -4.42 -6.08 2.85
N ALA A 55 -3.74 -5.42 1.91
CA ALA A 55 -3.87 -5.72 0.47
C ALA A 55 -3.48 -7.16 0.15
N ARG A 56 -2.41 -7.68 0.78
CA ARG A 56 -2.01 -9.08 0.64
C ARG A 56 -3.05 -10.04 1.22
N MET A 57 -3.66 -9.69 2.36
CA MET A 57 -4.73 -10.50 2.95
C MET A 57 -5.98 -10.52 2.07
N ARG A 58 -6.37 -9.37 1.50
CA ARG A 58 -7.50 -9.27 0.56
C ARG A 58 -7.28 -10.14 -0.67
N ARG A 59 -6.08 -10.13 -1.24
CA ARG A 59 -5.69 -10.99 -2.37
C ARG A 59 -5.75 -12.48 -2.02
N GLN A 60 -5.24 -12.88 -0.85
CA GLN A 60 -5.28 -14.27 -0.39
C GLN A 60 -6.69 -14.75 -0.03
N SER A 61 -7.56 -13.85 0.42
CA SER A 61 -8.93 -14.17 0.86
C SER A 61 -9.95 -14.08 -0.27
N ALA A 62 -9.54 -13.64 -1.47
CA ALA A 62 -10.41 -13.62 -2.64
C ALA A 62 -10.74 -15.07 -3.05
N PRO A 63 -12.02 -15.46 -3.12
CA PRO A 63 -12.42 -16.81 -3.51
C PRO A 63 -12.06 -17.03 -4.97
N GLY A 64 -10.92 -17.69 -5.21
CA GLY A 64 -10.38 -17.90 -6.55
C GLY A 64 -8.87 -18.20 -6.63
N GLN A 65 -8.14 -18.23 -5.52
CA GLN A 65 -6.72 -18.65 -5.51
C GLN A 65 -6.48 -19.76 -4.48
N SER A 66 -7.06 -20.91 -4.75
CA SER A 66 -6.73 -22.19 -4.12
C SER A 66 -7.08 -23.29 -5.11
N GLU A 67 -6.20 -23.51 -6.08
CA GLU A 67 -6.15 -24.74 -6.89
C GLU A 67 -4.82 -25.44 -6.60
#